data_AF-A0A6P0SVX3-F1
#
_entry.id   AF-A0A6P0SVX3-F1
#
_cell.length_a   1.000
_cell.length_b   1.000
_cell.length_c   1.000
_cell.angle_alpha   90.00
_cell.angle_beta   90.00
_cell.angle_gamma   90.00
#
_symmetry.space_group_name_H-M   'P 1'
#
loop_
_entity.id
_entity.type
_entity.pdbx_description
1 polymer ?
#
loop_
_entity_poly.entity_id
_entity_poly.type
_entity_poly.pdbx_seq_one_letter_code
_entity_poly.pdbx_strand_id
1 'polypeptide(L)'
;MYPIEQCSSIIDHHPNTCGCCGEALSGEDKNPYRHQIVELPPITPIVVEHRLHQLVCSQCGNTTRAVWPIDVNPSGYGERVVATVARKSGLYRHSHRMVKTAMEDLFGIPMSKPTVNRLRMEASMALKDPVDSAKKYVQHQPVVAADETS
;
A
#
# COMPACT_ATOMS: atom_id res chain seq x y z
N MET A 1 -22.03 0.14 11.75
CA MET A 1 -21.74 1.43 11.09
C MET A 1 -20.50 2.04 11.71
N TYR A 2 -19.73 2.78 10.93
CA TYR A 2 -18.63 3.60 11.40
C TYR A 2 -19.14 4.75 12.30
N PRO A 3 -18.37 5.18 13.30
CA PRO A 3 -18.64 6.40 14.06
C PRO A 3 -18.72 7.64 13.15
N ILE A 4 -19.44 8.67 13.59
CA ILE A 4 -19.70 9.86 12.76
C ILE A 4 -18.39 10.61 12.46
N GLU A 5 -17.51 10.69 13.45
CA GLU A 5 -16.18 11.29 13.37
C GLU A 5 -15.23 10.58 12.38
N GLN A 6 -15.60 9.39 11.91
CA GLN A 6 -14.86 8.65 10.88
C GLN A 6 -15.48 8.78 9.48
N CYS A 7 -16.67 9.39 9.36
CA CYS A 7 -17.26 9.68 8.07
C CYS A 7 -16.51 10.85 7.42
N SER A 8 -16.08 10.67 6.16
CA SER A 8 -15.47 11.76 5.38
C SER A 8 -16.46 12.90 5.11
N SER A 9 -17.75 12.57 5.01
CA SER A 9 -18.85 13.53 4.94
C SER A 9 -20.14 12.91 5.51
N ILE A 10 -21.05 13.78 5.93
CA ILE A 10 -22.41 13.43 6.33
C ILE A 10 -23.32 14.25 5.40
N ILE A 11 -24.27 13.58 4.76
CA ILE A 11 -25.25 14.22 3.88
C ILE A 11 -26.62 13.93 4.48
N ASP A 12 -27.25 14.96 5.03
CA ASP A 12 -28.57 14.84 5.61
C ASP A 12 -29.65 14.99 4.53
N HIS A 13 -30.52 13.99 4.45
CA HIS A 13 -31.64 13.97 3.52
C HIS A 13 -32.93 14.21 4.29
N HIS A 14 -33.52 15.38 4.09
CA HIS A 14 -34.80 15.75 4.70
C HIS A 14 -35.94 15.61 3.69
N PRO A 15 -37.11 15.06 4.09
CA PRO A 15 -38.29 15.13 3.25
C PRO A 15 -38.79 16.58 3.18
N ASN A 16 -39.00 17.09 1.97
CA ASN A 16 -39.53 18.45 1.78
C ASN A 16 -41.06 18.50 1.81
N THR A 17 -41.73 17.36 1.60
CA THR A 17 -43.18 17.26 1.54
C THR A 17 -43.69 16.00 2.22
N CYS A 18 -44.94 16.06 2.70
CA CYS A 18 -45.62 14.93 3.31
C CYS A 18 -45.98 13.90 2.24
N GLY A 19 -45.56 12.64 2.44
CA GLY A 19 -45.88 11.54 1.52
C GLY A 19 -47.37 11.17 1.44
N CYS A 20 -48.23 11.71 2.33
CA CYS A 20 -49.67 11.47 2.33
C CYS A 20 -50.46 12.59 1.65
N CYS A 21 -50.23 13.86 2.02
CA CYS A 21 -51.02 15.00 1.54
C CYS A 21 -50.25 16.01 0.68
N GLY A 22 -48.92 15.87 0.56
CA GLY A 22 -48.08 16.77 -0.22
C GLY A 22 -47.74 18.11 0.46
N GLU A 23 -48.27 18.38 1.65
CA GLU A 23 -47.97 19.60 2.42
C GLU A 23 -46.47 19.73 2.71
N ALA A 24 -45.96 20.98 2.75
CA ALA A 24 -44.54 21.24 3.01
C ALA A 24 -44.15 20.80 4.44
N LEU A 25 -42.99 20.15 4.57
CA LEU A 25 -42.43 19.71 5.85
C LEU A 25 -41.22 20.56 6.25
N SER A 26 -41.06 20.77 7.56
CA SER A 26 -39.88 21.39 8.16
C SER A 26 -39.63 20.79 9.53
N GLY A 27 -38.37 20.79 9.98
CA GLY A 27 -37.95 20.25 11.26
C GLY A 27 -36.71 19.36 11.16
N GLU A 28 -36.23 18.93 12.31
CA GLU A 28 -35.05 18.06 12.45
C GLU A 28 -35.43 16.82 13.26
N ASP A 29 -35.08 15.65 12.75
CA ASP A 29 -35.13 14.41 13.52
C ASP A 29 -33.83 14.27 14.33
N LYS A 30 -33.94 14.16 15.65
CA LYS A 30 -32.78 13.99 16.55
C LYS A 30 -32.20 12.58 16.49
N ASN A 31 -32.90 11.62 15.90
CA ASN A 31 -32.45 10.25 15.78
C ASN A 31 -32.73 9.69 14.36
N PRO A 32 -32.10 10.29 13.32
CA PRO A 32 -32.36 9.90 11.94
C PRO A 32 -31.90 8.46 11.68
N TYR A 33 -32.58 7.77 10.77
CA TYR A 33 -32.09 6.49 10.27
C TYR A 33 -30.77 6.69 9.54
N ARG A 34 -29.73 5.97 9.96
CA ARG A 34 -28.38 6.10 9.40
C ARG A 34 -28.10 4.97 8.41
N HIS A 35 -27.61 5.33 7.22
CA HIS A 35 -27.04 4.41 6.23
C HIS A 35 -25.67 4.92 5.78
N GLN A 36 -24.68 4.03 5.60
CA GLN A 36 -23.32 4.39 5.21
C GLN A 36 -22.89 3.57 3.99
N ILE A 37 -22.26 4.26 3.05
CA ILE A 37 -21.52 3.66 1.94
C ILE A 37 -20.03 3.77 2.29
N VAL A 38 -19.30 2.66 2.18
CA VAL A 38 -17.87 2.58 2.43
C VAL A 38 -17.21 2.20 1.12
N GLU A 39 -16.28 3.03 0.65
CA GLU A 39 -15.67 2.89 -0.66
C GLU A 39 -14.14 2.90 -0.56
N LEU A 40 -13.47 2.23 -1.50
CA LEU A 40 -12.02 2.31 -1.65
C LEU A 40 -11.64 3.66 -2.29
N PRO A 41 -10.61 4.36 -1.78
CA PRO A 41 -10.14 5.56 -2.43
C PRO A 41 -9.58 5.23 -3.82
N PRO A 42 -9.55 6.19 -4.77
CA PRO A 42 -8.81 6.02 -6.01
C PRO A 42 -7.34 5.70 -5.70
N ILE A 43 -6.83 4.61 -6.29
CA ILE A 43 -5.44 4.16 -6.11
C ILE A 43 -4.63 4.53 -7.34
N THR A 44 -3.69 5.46 -7.19
CA THR A 44 -2.76 5.85 -8.27
C THR A 44 -1.31 5.69 -7.82
N PRO A 45 -0.41 5.16 -8.68
CA PRO A 45 0.99 5.02 -8.33
C PRO A 45 1.67 6.38 -8.27
N ILE A 46 2.50 6.59 -7.25
CA ILE A 46 3.40 7.75 -7.17
C ILE A 46 4.68 7.39 -7.94
N VAL A 47 4.95 8.12 -9.02
CA VAL A 47 6.11 7.88 -9.90
C VAL A 47 7.09 9.05 -9.79
N VAL A 48 8.34 8.76 -9.43
CA VAL A 48 9.44 9.73 -9.35
C VAL A 48 10.53 9.31 -10.33
N GLU A 49 10.89 10.21 -11.24
CA GLU A 49 11.94 9.97 -12.24
C GLU A 49 13.26 10.59 -11.79
N HIS A 50 14.30 9.76 -11.65
CA HIS A 50 15.66 10.22 -11.36
C HIS A 50 16.46 10.38 -12.66
N ARG A 51 16.79 11.62 -13.03
CA ARG A 51 17.54 11.94 -14.25
C ARG A 51 19.01 12.22 -13.96
N LEU A 52 19.87 11.32 -14.39
CA LEU A 52 21.33 11.45 -14.23
C LEU A 52 21.91 12.12 -15.48
N HIS A 53 21.98 13.45 -15.44
CA HIS A 53 22.52 14.25 -16.53
C HIS A 53 24.02 14.00 -16.74
N GLN A 54 24.47 14.15 -17.98
CA GLN A 54 25.86 14.06 -18.37
C GLN A 54 26.27 15.38 -19.04
N LEU A 55 27.36 15.98 -18.58
CA LEU A 55 27.85 17.28 -19.04
C LEU A 55 29.31 17.16 -19.48
N VAL A 56 29.71 18.03 -20.42
CA VAL A 56 31.07 18.10 -20.95
C VAL A 56 31.78 19.32 -20.34
N CYS A 57 32.98 19.12 -19.80
CA CYS A 57 33.80 20.20 -19.27
C CYS A 57 34.34 21.07 -20.41
N SER A 58 34.08 22.38 -20.36
CA SER A 58 34.54 23.33 -21.38
C SER A 58 36.07 23.52 -21.41
N GLN A 59 36.78 23.16 -20.34
CA GLN A 59 38.23 23.37 -20.22
C GLN A 59 39.06 22.18 -20.70
N CYS A 60 38.66 20.95 -20.35
CA CYS A 60 39.42 19.75 -20.67
C CYS A 60 38.68 18.78 -21.61
N GLY A 61 37.44 19.08 -21.99
CA GLY A 61 36.61 18.20 -22.83
C GLY A 61 36.11 16.94 -22.12
N ASN A 62 36.46 16.70 -20.85
CA ASN A 62 36.03 15.50 -20.13
C ASN A 62 34.50 15.47 -19.93
N THR A 63 33.91 14.29 -20.09
CA THR A 63 32.48 14.09 -19.95
C THR A 63 32.17 13.42 -18.62
N THR A 64 31.30 14.02 -17.81
CA THR A 64 30.96 13.53 -16.46
C THR A 64 29.45 13.36 -16.31
N ARG A 65 29.02 12.21 -15.80
CA ARG A 65 27.62 11.93 -15.47
C ARG A 65 27.37 12.06 -13.97
N ALA A 66 26.20 12.58 -13.60
CA ALA A 66 25.74 12.58 -12.21
C ALA A 66 25.75 11.15 -11.65
N VAL A 67 26.18 11.00 -10.39
CA VAL A 67 26.22 9.69 -9.71
C VAL A 67 24.83 9.36 -9.17
N TRP A 68 24.51 8.06 -9.10
CA TRP A 68 23.27 7.60 -8.50
C TRP A 68 23.26 7.93 -6.99
N PRO A 69 22.21 8.59 -6.47
CA PRO A 69 22.14 8.88 -5.03
C PRO A 69 22.09 7.61 -4.19
N ILE A 70 22.80 7.61 -3.05
CA ILE A 70 22.91 6.44 -2.16
C ILE A 70 21.59 6.05 -1.49
N ASP A 71 20.71 7.02 -1.31
CA ASP A 71 19.40 6.92 -0.66
C ASP A 71 18.28 6.50 -1.62
N VAL A 72 18.57 6.42 -2.92
CA VAL A 72 17.59 6.03 -3.93
C VAL A 72 17.72 4.54 -4.23
N ASN A 73 16.62 3.81 -4.01
CA ASN A 73 16.56 2.40 -4.29
C ASN A 73 16.81 2.10 -5.78
N PRO A 74 17.88 1.37 -6.14
CA PRO A 74 18.22 1.09 -7.54
C PRO A 74 17.25 0.13 -8.22
N SER A 75 16.37 -0.51 -7.44
CA SER A 75 15.42 -1.50 -7.92
C SER A 75 14.24 -0.91 -8.71
N GLY A 76 14.09 0.42 -8.65
CA GLY A 76 13.03 1.17 -9.34
C GLY A 76 11.66 1.10 -8.65
N TYR A 77 11.57 0.46 -7.49
CA TYR A 77 10.34 0.36 -6.70
C TYR A 77 10.56 0.87 -5.29
N GLY A 78 9.61 1.66 -4.79
CA GLY A 78 9.64 2.15 -3.42
C GLY A 78 9.33 1.07 -2.39
N GLU A 79 9.71 1.32 -1.14
CA GLU A 79 9.52 0.44 0.01
C GLU A 79 8.07 -0.07 0.20
N ARG A 80 7.07 0.77 -0.09
CA ARG A 80 5.65 0.39 0.02
C ARG A 80 5.25 -0.67 -1.02
N VAL A 81 5.84 -0.63 -2.21
CA VAL A 81 5.63 -1.66 -3.24
C VAL A 81 6.29 -2.96 -2.81
N VAL A 82 7.54 -2.89 -2.33
CA VAL A 82 8.29 -4.04 -1.80
C VAL A 82 7.51 -4.74 -0.68
N ALA A 83 7.03 -3.97 0.31
CA ALA A 83 6.25 -4.49 1.43
C ALA A 83 4.92 -5.11 0.98
N THR A 84 4.22 -4.50 0.03
CA THR A 84 2.96 -5.04 -0.50
C THR A 84 3.17 -6.36 -1.22
N VAL A 85 4.21 -6.45 -2.06
CA VAL A 85 4.59 -7.70 -2.73
C VAL A 85 4.95 -8.78 -1.71
N ALA A 86 5.77 -8.44 -0.70
CA ALA A 86 6.16 -9.38 0.35
C ALA A 86 4.96 -9.89 1.15
N ARG A 87 4.04 -9.00 1.54
CA ARG A 87 2.82 -9.38 2.27
C ARG A 87 1.90 -10.27 1.44
N LYS A 88 1.71 -9.95 0.15
CA LYS A 88 0.92 -10.80 -0.76
C LYS A 88 1.53 -12.18 -0.94
N SER A 89 2.85 -12.28 -1.10
CA SER A 89 3.51 -13.57 -1.27
C SER A 89 3.65 -14.38 0.01
N GLY A 90 4.01 -13.75 1.13
CA GLY A 90 4.25 -14.42 2.40
C GLY A 90 2.95 -14.69 3.14
N LEU A 91 2.29 -13.63 3.61
CA LEU A 91 1.09 -13.73 4.43
C LEU A 91 -0.11 -14.27 3.66
N TYR A 92 -0.38 -13.71 2.48
CA TYR A 92 -1.53 -14.12 1.67
C TYR A 92 -1.25 -15.30 0.74
N ARG A 93 -0.01 -15.83 0.74
CA ARG A 93 0.40 -17.01 -0.04
C ARG A 93 0.08 -16.94 -1.54
N HIS A 94 -0.02 -15.73 -2.09
CA HIS A 94 -0.26 -15.54 -3.51
C HIS A 94 0.93 -16.06 -4.34
N SER A 95 0.63 -16.80 -5.41
CA SER A 95 1.64 -17.14 -6.41
C SER A 95 2.21 -15.88 -7.07
N HIS A 96 3.40 -15.96 -7.68
CA HIS A 96 3.98 -14.81 -8.39
C HIS A 96 3.05 -14.25 -9.47
N ARG A 97 2.25 -15.12 -10.11
CA ARG A 97 1.24 -14.70 -11.09
C ARG A 97 0.15 -13.87 -10.42
N MET A 98 -0.39 -14.33 -9.30
CA MET A 98 -1.42 -13.61 -8.55
C MET A 98 -0.92 -12.27 -8.01
N VAL A 99 0.33 -12.21 -7.53
CA VAL A 99 0.92 -10.94 -7.10
C VAL A 99 1.06 -9.98 -8.26
N LYS A 100 1.62 -10.42 -9.39
CA LYS A 100 1.71 -9.60 -10.60
C LYS A 100 0.34 -9.01 -10.96
N THR A 101 -0.66 -9.88 -11.13
CA THR A 101 -2.02 -9.47 -11.52
C THR A 101 -2.62 -8.50 -10.51
N ALA A 102 -2.51 -8.79 -9.20
CA ALA A 102 -3.04 -7.89 -8.18
C ALA A 102 -2.34 -6.53 -8.13
N MET A 103 -1.04 -6.45 -8.45
CA MET A 103 -0.32 -5.18 -8.49
C MET A 103 -0.73 -4.32 -9.70
N GLU A 104 -1.02 -4.96 -10.83
CA GLU A 104 -1.51 -4.30 -12.02
C GLU A 104 -2.98 -3.87 -11.85
N ASP A 105 -3.87 -4.79 -11.49
CA ASP A 105 -5.31 -4.54 -11.44
C ASP A 105 -5.73 -3.58 -10.32
N LEU A 106 -5.08 -3.65 -9.14
CA LEU A 106 -5.48 -2.85 -7.97
C LEU A 106 -4.67 -1.56 -7.81
N PHE A 107 -3.43 -1.53 -8.33
CA PHE A 107 -2.51 -0.40 -8.10
C PHE A 107 -2.00 0.23 -9.39
N GLY A 108 -2.30 -0.34 -10.57
CA GLY A 108 -1.77 0.15 -11.85
C GLY A 108 -0.25 -0.01 -11.98
N ILE A 109 0.35 -0.97 -11.27
CA ILE A 109 1.82 -1.18 -11.25
C ILE A 109 2.14 -2.46 -12.04
N PRO A 110 2.45 -2.36 -13.35
CA PRO A 110 2.83 -3.52 -14.14
C PRO A 110 4.20 -4.04 -13.70
N MET A 111 4.31 -5.35 -13.54
CA MET A 111 5.58 -5.98 -13.19
C MET A 111 5.71 -7.38 -13.76
N SER A 112 6.95 -7.89 -13.83
CA SER A 112 7.22 -9.25 -14.26
C SER A 112 7.27 -10.22 -13.07
N LYS A 113 7.13 -11.53 -13.30
CA LYS A 113 7.33 -12.54 -12.24
C LYS A 113 8.75 -12.48 -11.64
N PRO A 114 9.83 -12.32 -12.44
CA PRO A 114 11.16 -12.06 -11.89
C PRO A 114 11.21 -10.85 -10.97
N THR A 115 10.52 -9.75 -11.33
CA THR A 115 10.40 -8.56 -10.47
C THR A 115 9.74 -8.90 -9.14
N VAL A 116 8.63 -9.64 -9.16
CA VAL A 116 7.97 -10.11 -7.93
C VAL A 116 8.96 -10.88 -7.05
N ASN A 117 9.71 -11.82 -7.63
CA ASN A 117 10.69 -12.59 -6.85
C ASN A 117 11.79 -11.70 -6.27
N ARG A 118 12.32 -10.76 -7.05
CA ARG A 118 13.35 -9.81 -6.60
C ARG A 118 12.86 -8.97 -5.42
N LEU A 119 11.66 -8.39 -5.50
CA LEU A 119 11.08 -7.58 -4.43
C LEU A 119 10.81 -8.41 -3.16
N ARG A 120 10.40 -9.68 -3.30
CA ARG A 120 10.29 -10.60 -2.15
C ARG A 120 11.63 -10.82 -1.47
N MET A 121 12.68 -11.04 -2.24
CA MET A 121 14.03 -11.23 -1.69
C MET A 121 14.54 -9.97 -1.02
N GLU A 122 14.29 -8.80 -1.62
CA GLU A 122 14.61 -7.49 -1.04
C GLU A 122 13.95 -7.32 0.34
N ALA A 123 12.66 -7.62 0.46
CA ALA A 123 11.97 -7.61 1.76
C ALA A 123 12.55 -8.65 2.73
N SER A 124 12.85 -9.86 2.25
CA SER A 124 13.45 -10.91 3.08
C SER A 124 14.82 -10.53 3.62
N MET A 125 15.62 -9.80 2.83
CA MET A 125 16.93 -9.29 3.27
C MET A 125 16.74 -8.17 4.30
N ALA A 126 15.82 -7.24 4.06
CA ALA A 126 15.52 -6.15 4.99
C ALA A 126 15.00 -6.66 6.36
N LEU A 127 14.29 -7.79 6.37
CA LEU A 127 13.75 -8.41 7.58
C LEU A 127 14.69 -9.43 8.23
N LYS A 128 15.89 -9.65 7.69
CA LYS A 128 16.80 -10.68 8.18
C LYS A 128 17.13 -10.52 9.67
N ASP A 129 17.59 -9.34 10.06
CA ASP A 129 18.03 -9.06 11.43
C ASP A 129 16.89 -9.19 12.46
N PRO A 130 15.69 -8.58 12.27
CA PRO A 130 14.60 -8.77 13.22
C PRO A 130 14.12 -10.23 13.27
N VAL A 131 14.13 -10.96 12.15
CA VAL A 131 13.80 -12.40 12.14
C VAL A 131 14.83 -13.21 12.92
N ASP A 132 16.12 -12.94 12.74
CA ASP A 132 17.18 -13.64 13.47
C ASP A 132 17.15 -13.32 14.98
N SER A 133 16.81 -12.07 15.34
CA SER A 133 16.58 -11.68 16.73
C SER A 133 15.38 -12.41 17.33
N ALA A 134 14.25 -12.47 16.61
CA ALA A 134 13.05 -13.18 17.06
C ALA A 134 13.32 -14.69 17.24
N LYS A 135 14.06 -15.31 16.32
CA LYS A 135 14.48 -16.71 16.44
C LYS A 135 15.31 -16.96 17.69
N LYS A 136 16.33 -16.13 17.93
CA LYS A 136 17.16 -16.22 19.15
C LYS A 136 16.31 -16.06 20.41
N TYR A 137 15.39 -15.09 20.42
CA TYR A 137 14.49 -14.87 21.55
C TYR A 137 13.65 -16.10 21.88
N VAL A 138 13.03 -16.71 20.86
CA VAL A 138 12.18 -17.91 21.03
C VAL A 138 13.00 -19.10 21.54
N GLN A 139 14.23 -19.30 21.05
CA GLN A 139 15.11 -20.38 21.49
C GLN A 139 15.49 -20.33 22.98
N HIS A 140 15.46 -19.14 23.59
CA HIS A 140 15.76 -18.96 25.01
C HIS A 140 14.50 -18.96 25.90
N GLN A 141 13.30 -19.18 25.34
CA GLN A 141 12.09 -19.25 26.16
C GLN A 141 12.01 -20.58 26.91
N PRO A 142 11.56 -20.58 28.17
CA PRO A 142 11.42 -21.81 28.96
C PRO A 142 10.39 -22.79 28.37
N VAL A 143 9.43 -22.29 27.58
CA VAL A 143 8.43 -23.08 26.85
C VAL A 143 8.35 -22.56 25.42
N VAL A 144 8.50 -23.47 24.45
CA VAL A 144 8.33 -23.18 23.03
C VAL A 144 7.13 -23.98 22.53
N ALA A 145 6.03 -23.30 22.24
CA ALA A 145 4.87 -23.93 21.59
C ALA A 145 5.18 -24.09 20.10
N ALA A 146 5.76 -25.24 19.72
CA ALA A 146 5.94 -25.62 18.34
C ALA A 146 4.64 -26.27 17.82
N ASP A 147 4.07 -25.67 16.78
CA ASP A 147 2.94 -26.21 16.04
C ASP A 147 3.44 -26.63 14.65
N GLU A 148 3.19 -27.89 14.27
CA GLU A 148 3.60 -28.42 12.98
C GLU A 148 2.52 -28.13 11.93
N THR A 149 2.88 -27.40 10.88
CA THR A 149 2.03 -27.25 9.70
C THR A 149 2.48 -28.21 8.60
N SER A 150 1.61 -29.16 8.23
CA SER A 150 1.76 -30.08 7.09
C SER A 150 1.62 -29.42 5.72
#